data_AF-A0A3D1K993-F1
#
_entry.id   AF-A0A3D1K993-F1
#
_cell.length_a   1.000
_cell.length_b   1.000
_cell.length_c   1.000
_cell.angle_alpha   90.00
_cell.angle_beta   90.00
_cell.angle_gamma   90.00
#
_symmetry.space_group_name_H-M   'P 1'
#
loop_
_entity.id
_entity.type
_entity.pdbx_description
1 polymer ?
#
loop_
_entity_poly.entity_id
_entity_poly.type
_entity_poly.pdbx_seq_one_letter_code
_entity_poly.pdbx_strand_id
1 'polypeptide(L)'
;MKSEGIDFLPLPEGKIFTAIKLSAVFAIFAVMTASAGAETVPGEISPKPAQAGTAPADPVPVLVKPEGQEFVLLKNWTFGNKRPDATIRDKTDLDREFRYRYIWEKGTLDKFKTSWSYHRDYPEGDPRSLHVFGENTLTLKGRIPPGGGLRDRGIESGLLRAKFPMEPGMYIEMRARLPGGVGVWPNFWLEQGIEHPDGKITVHSKVMSEIDIFEFFNWDGRPETRIIVCNTHPWGGKEAHGNPHDIFTTLEDAKYERHLDLGFDCSKDFHVFALDWVKDEPIWLVDGKPLKQTHYVWTEPGAHLIVADTIGIEFAKDKLTQMVADEKKWDYAIDYIRTWKRKTNGEKGKTNKQDEKQKGN
;
A
#
# COMPACT_ATOMS: atom_id res chain seq x y z
N MET A 1 20.24 -6.62 -35.62
CA MET A 1 18.82 -7.04 -35.71
C MET A 1 18.01 -6.02 -34.96
N LYS A 2 17.09 -5.34 -35.64
CA LYS A 2 16.30 -4.24 -35.09
C LYS A 2 15.25 -4.78 -34.12
N SER A 3 15.17 -4.19 -32.94
CA SER A 3 14.14 -4.42 -31.94
C SER A 3 12.83 -3.79 -32.40
N GLU A 4 11.79 -4.59 -32.58
CA GLU A 4 10.44 -4.08 -32.82
C GLU A 4 9.88 -3.53 -31.51
N GLY A 5 9.62 -2.22 -31.51
CA GLY A 5 8.91 -1.53 -30.45
C GLY A 5 7.43 -1.89 -30.50
N ILE A 6 6.84 -2.13 -29.34
CA ILE A 6 5.39 -2.29 -29.20
C ILE A 6 4.79 -0.88 -29.24
N ASP A 7 4.13 -0.56 -30.35
CA ASP A 7 3.35 0.66 -30.53
C ASP A 7 2.08 0.61 -29.66
N PHE A 8 1.88 1.65 -28.85
CA PHE A 8 0.64 1.91 -28.14
C PHE A 8 -0.36 2.52 -29.14
N LEU A 9 -1.49 1.84 -29.35
CA LEU A 9 -2.60 2.37 -30.15
C LEU A 9 -3.26 3.56 -29.44
N PRO A 10 -3.53 4.69 -30.13
CA PRO A 10 -4.21 5.83 -29.53
C PRO A 10 -5.71 5.56 -29.38
N LEU A 11 -6.28 5.99 -28.25
CA LEU A 11 -7.73 5.99 -28.00
C LEU A 11 -8.44 7.01 -28.93
N PRO A 12 -9.70 6.76 -29.34
CA PRO A 12 -10.40 7.62 -30.29
C PRO A 12 -10.78 8.98 -29.70
N GLU A 13 -10.51 10.04 -30.45
CA GLU A 13 -10.98 11.40 -30.17
C GLU A 13 -12.49 11.56 -30.43
N GLY A 14 -13.15 12.36 -29.58
CA GLY A 14 -14.36 13.08 -29.95
C GLY A 14 -15.46 13.12 -28.89
N LYS A 15 -15.62 14.27 -28.21
CA LYS A 15 -16.63 15.27 -28.57
C LYS A 15 -16.53 16.50 -27.66
N ILE A 16 -16.36 17.63 -28.33
CA ILE A 16 -16.33 19.00 -27.81
C ILE A 16 -17.75 19.35 -27.34
N PHE A 17 -17.89 19.83 -26.11
CA PHE A 17 -19.08 20.57 -25.67
C PHE A 17 -18.71 21.99 -25.28
N THR A 18 -19.52 22.89 -25.82
CA THR A 18 -19.39 24.33 -25.90
C THR A 18 -19.51 24.99 -24.53
N ALA A 19 -18.64 25.99 -24.30
CA ALA A 19 -18.66 26.86 -23.14
C ALA A 19 -19.98 27.66 -23.05
N ILE A 20 -20.58 27.68 -21.86
CA ILE A 20 -21.52 28.73 -21.46
C ILE A 20 -20.84 29.53 -20.35
N LYS A 21 -20.54 30.79 -20.66
CA LYS A 21 -20.21 31.84 -19.69
C LYS A 21 -21.48 32.17 -18.91
N LEU A 22 -21.40 32.25 -17.59
CA LEU A 22 -22.21 33.19 -16.83
C LEU A 22 -21.40 33.77 -15.66
N SER A 23 -21.64 35.05 -15.41
CA SER A 23 -20.81 35.98 -14.68
C SER A 23 -21.14 36.08 -13.19
N ALA A 24 -20.16 36.62 -12.46
CA ALA A 24 -20.27 37.58 -11.36
C ALA A 24 -20.46 37.12 -9.90
N VAL A 25 -19.37 37.33 -9.14
CA VAL A 25 -19.24 38.14 -7.90
C VAL A 25 -20.22 37.89 -6.75
N PHE A 26 -19.69 37.45 -5.61
CA PHE A 26 -19.76 38.18 -4.33
C PHE A 26 -18.63 37.72 -3.39
N ALA A 27 -17.76 38.65 -3.01
CA ALA A 27 -16.81 38.49 -1.91
C ALA A 27 -17.51 38.90 -0.61
N ILE A 28 -17.53 38.02 0.37
CA ILE A 28 -17.91 38.34 1.75
C ILE A 28 -16.72 37.98 2.64
N PHE A 29 -16.09 39.00 3.19
CA PHE A 29 -15.14 38.89 4.30
C PHE A 29 -15.95 38.63 5.58
N ALA A 30 -15.76 37.46 6.19
CA ALA A 30 -16.17 37.21 7.57
C ALA A 30 -14.92 37.07 8.42
N VAL A 31 -14.71 38.05 9.29
CA VAL A 31 -13.74 38.02 10.39
C VAL A 31 -14.30 37.05 11.45
N MET A 32 -13.64 35.91 11.64
CA MET A 32 -13.90 35.02 12.78
C MET A 32 -12.81 35.24 13.83
N THR A 33 -13.21 35.82 14.96
CA THR A 33 -12.46 35.89 16.20
C THR A 33 -12.30 34.49 16.80
N ALA A 34 -11.06 34.06 17.02
CA ALA A 34 -10.76 32.84 17.77
C ALA A 34 -11.07 33.05 19.26
N SER A 35 -11.99 32.25 19.81
CA SER A 35 -12.06 32.02 21.25
C SER A 35 -11.47 30.65 21.56
N ALA A 36 -10.39 30.62 22.33
CA ALA A 36 -9.82 29.41 22.89
C ALA A 36 -10.80 28.82 23.92
N GLY A 37 -11.39 27.67 23.59
CA GLY A 37 -12.09 26.79 24.52
C GLY A 37 -11.33 25.47 24.57
N ALA A 38 -10.80 25.15 25.74
CA ALA A 38 -10.18 23.86 26.01
C ALA A 38 -11.29 22.81 26.14
N GLU A 39 -11.38 21.88 25.19
CA GLU A 39 -12.17 20.66 25.33
C GLU A 39 -11.22 19.45 25.42
N THR A 40 -11.43 18.70 26.49
CA THR A 40 -10.71 17.48 26.86
C THR A 40 -11.07 16.34 25.92
N VAL A 41 -10.08 15.79 25.21
CA VAL A 41 -10.22 14.58 24.38
C VAL A 41 -10.30 13.34 25.29
N PRO A 42 -11.30 12.46 25.13
CA PRO A 42 -11.33 11.17 25.82
C PRO A 42 -10.49 10.12 25.08
N GLY A 43 -9.59 9.46 25.81
CA GLY A 43 -9.28 8.04 25.60
C GLY A 43 -8.14 7.70 24.64
N GLU A 44 -6.93 8.20 24.89
CA GLU A 44 -5.71 7.57 24.39
C GLU A 44 -5.54 6.22 25.12
N ILE A 45 -5.78 5.10 24.44
CA ILE A 45 -5.41 3.78 24.97
C ILE A 45 -3.90 3.65 24.84
N SER A 46 -3.18 4.22 25.81
CA SER A 46 -1.75 3.94 26.00
C SER A 46 -1.59 2.49 26.49
N PRO A 47 -0.82 1.63 25.81
CA PRO A 47 -0.50 0.32 26.36
C PRO A 47 0.38 0.52 27.60
N LYS A 48 -0.06 -0.10 28.71
CA LYS A 48 0.65 -0.15 29.99
C LYS A 48 2.08 -0.68 29.76
N PRO A 49 3.12 -0.12 30.40
CA PRO A 49 4.49 -0.59 30.23
C PRO A 49 4.61 -2.07 30.64
N ALA A 50 5.16 -2.88 29.74
CA ALA A 50 5.36 -4.31 29.94
C ALA A 50 6.32 -4.56 31.11
N GLN A 51 5.94 -5.47 32.02
CA GLN A 51 6.87 -6.04 33.01
C GLN A 51 7.97 -6.81 32.28
N ALA A 52 9.22 -6.58 32.67
CA ALA A 52 10.36 -7.32 32.15
C ALA A 52 10.25 -8.79 32.54
N GLY A 53 10.21 -9.70 31.56
CA GLY A 53 10.35 -11.14 31.80
C GLY A 53 9.70 -12.11 30.81
N THR A 54 8.80 -11.67 29.93
CA THR A 54 8.19 -12.53 28.90
C THR A 54 8.51 -11.98 27.52
N ALA A 55 8.90 -12.86 26.58
CA ALA A 55 8.97 -12.51 25.17
C ALA A 55 7.63 -11.86 24.76
N PRO A 56 7.63 -10.80 23.94
CA PRO A 56 6.38 -10.21 23.46
C PRO A 56 5.54 -11.31 22.81
N ALA A 57 4.24 -11.34 23.15
CA ALA A 57 3.31 -12.21 22.43
C ALA A 57 3.34 -11.87 20.94
N ASP A 58 3.13 -12.86 20.08
CA ASP A 58 3.05 -12.62 18.64
C ASP A 58 1.98 -11.56 18.34
N PRO A 59 2.26 -10.60 17.44
CA PRO A 59 1.27 -9.61 17.05
C PRO A 59 0.07 -10.30 16.41
N VAL A 60 -1.12 -9.78 16.73
CA VAL A 60 -2.39 -10.20 16.12
C VAL A 60 -2.85 -9.14 15.10
N PRO A 61 -3.57 -9.54 14.04
CA PRO A 61 -4.19 -8.60 13.10
C PRO A 61 -5.10 -7.56 13.76
N VAL A 62 -5.18 -6.36 13.19
CA VAL A 62 -6.13 -5.32 13.62
C VAL A 62 -7.46 -5.52 12.91
N LEU A 63 -8.45 -6.05 13.63
CA LEU A 63 -9.80 -6.31 13.13
C LEU A 63 -10.85 -5.78 14.10
N VAL A 64 -11.91 -5.17 13.58
CA VAL A 64 -13.07 -4.74 14.41
C VAL A 64 -13.92 -5.93 14.86
N LYS A 65 -13.84 -7.09 14.18
CA LYS A 65 -14.57 -8.33 14.53
C LYS A 65 -13.66 -9.56 14.46
N PRO A 66 -12.72 -9.74 15.40
CA PRO A 66 -11.75 -10.84 15.36
C PRO A 66 -12.32 -12.19 15.81
N GLU A 67 -13.55 -12.25 16.34
CA GLU A 67 -14.09 -13.44 16.99
C GLU A 67 -14.15 -14.64 16.05
N GLY A 68 -13.62 -15.79 16.52
CA GLY A 68 -13.60 -17.03 15.74
C GLY A 68 -12.59 -17.05 14.59
N GLN A 69 -11.78 -16.00 14.44
CA GLN A 69 -10.69 -15.93 13.47
C GLN A 69 -9.36 -16.23 14.18
N GLU A 70 -8.68 -17.27 13.74
CA GLU A 70 -7.33 -17.59 14.22
C GLU A 70 -6.30 -17.34 13.11
N PHE A 71 -5.17 -16.75 13.49
CA PHE A 71 -4.10 -16.38 12.58
C PHE A 71 -2.77 -16.94 13.07
N VAL A 72 -1.93 -17.35 12.12
CA VAL A 72 -0.53 -17.76 12.36
C VAL A 72 0.36 -16.75 11.69
N LEU A 73 1.23 -16.10 12.46
CA LEU A 73 2.18 -15.12 11.94
C LEU A 73 3.16 -15.79 10.97
N LEU A 74 3.29 -15.24 9.77
CA LEU A 74 4.22 -15.72 8.75
C LEU A 74 5.44 -14.83 8.63
N LYS A 75 5.23 -13.50 8.61
CA LYS A 75 6.29 -12.50 8.62
C LYS A 75 5.92 -11.35 9.53
N ASN A 76 6.93 -10.88 10.25
CA ASN A 76 6.88 -9.68 11.07
C ASN A 76 8.05 -8.79 10.68
N TRP A 77 7.76 -7.70 9.98
CA TRP A 77 8.70 -6.62 9.72
C TRP A 77 8.29 -5.44 10.60
N THR A 78 8.66 -5.48 11.88
CA THR A 78 8.50 -4.36 12.81
C THR A 78 9.79 -3.53 12.76
N PHE A 79 9.68 -2.28 12.34
CA PHE A 79 10.81 -1.42 12.06
C PHE A 79 11.19 -0.55 13.27
N GLY A 80 12.48 -0.30 13.44
CA GLY A 80 12.98 0.70 14.39
C GLY A 80 14.32 0.32 14.99
N ASN A 81 15.20 1.31 15.17
CA ASN A 81 16.56 1.06 15.65
C ASN A 81 16.69 0.98 17.17
N LYS A 82 15.66 1.39 17.94
CA LYS A 82 15.71 1.39 19.42
C LYS A 82 14.61 0.57 20.09
N ARG A 83 13.48 0.31 19.43
CA ARG A 83 12.39 -0.45 20.05
C ARG A 83 12.78 -1.92 20.32
N PRO A 84 12.36 -2.51 21.45
CA PRO A 84 12.77 -3.85 21.85
C PRO A 84 12.19 -4.96 20.96
N ASP A 85 11.02 -4.74 20.37
CA ASP A 85 10.29 -5.69 19.51
C ASP A 85 10.60 -5.55 18.01
N ALA A 86 11.53 -4.66 17.61
CA ALA A 86 11.93 -4.53 16.22
C ALA A 86 12.61 -5.82 15.72
N THR A 87 12.14 -6.26 14.56
CA THR A 87 12.71 -7.37 13.78
C THR A 87 13.58 -6.86 12.63
N ILE A 88 13.45 -5.57 12.26
CA ILE A 88 14.25 -4.88 11.26
C ILE A 88 14.79 -3.57 11.86
N ARG A 89 16.09 -3.52 12.15
CA ARG A 89 16.72 -2.44 12.91
C ARG A 89 17.58 -1.51 12.07
N ASP A 90 18.08 -2.02 10.96
CA ASP A 90 19.05 -1.33 10.10
C ASP A 90 18.95 -1.83 8.65
N LYS A 91 19.77 -1.21 7.77
CA LYS A 91 19.91 -1.59 6.37
C LYS A 91 20.28 -3.06 6.17
N THR A 92 21.07 -3.66 7.05
CA THR A 92 21.47 -5.08 6.93
C THR A 92 20.27 -5.99 7.10
N ASP A 93 19.40 -5.69 8.07
CA ASP A 93 18.14 -6.39 8.25
C ASP A 93 17.20 -6.18 7.07
N LEU A 94 17.11 -4.94 6.59
CA LEU A 94 16.30 -4.58 5.43
C LEU A 94 16.76 -5.33 4.17
N ASP A 95 18.07 -5.40 3.92
CA ASP A 95 18.69 -6.06 2.77
C ASP A 95 18.46 -7.58 2.76
N ARG A 96 18.18 -8.20 3.92
CA ARG A 96 17.80 -9.62 3.97
C ARG A 96 16.38 -9.83 3.46
N GLU A 97 15.47 -8.91 3.75
CA GLU A 97 14.03 -9.09 3.53
C GLU A 97 13.50 -8.40 2.28
N PHE A 98 14.17 -7.36 1.79
CA PHE A 98 13.66 -6.49 0.73
C PHE A 98 14.64 -6.23 -0.42
N ARG A 99 14.08 -5.75 -1.53
CA ARG A 99 14.74 -5.11 -2.66
C ARG A 99 14.20 -3.69 -2.81
N TYR A 100 14.92 -2.83 -3.53
CA TYR A 100 14.61 -1.39 -3.63
C TYR A 100 14.23 -0.95 -5.05
N ARG A 101 13.93 -1.91 -5.91
CA ARG A 101 13.53 -1.73 -7.31
C ARG A 101 12.33 -2.62 -7.61
N TYR A 102 11.57 -2.27 -8.63
CA TYR A 102 10.47 -3.12 -9.10
C TYR A 102 11.02 -4.43 -9.66
N ILE A 103 10.17 -5.47 -9.71
CA ILE A 103 10.57 -6.80 -10.19
C ILE A 103 10.94 -6.82 -11.68
N TRP A 104 10.41 -5.86 -12.42
CA TRP A 104 10.62 -5.64 -13.85
C TRP A 104 12.07 -5.33 -14.20
N GLU A 105 12.40 -5.53 -15.48
CA GLU A 105 13.77 -5.37 -16.01
C GLU A 105 14.78 -6.18 -15.19
N LYS A 106 14.42 -7.43 -14.85
CA LYS A 106 15.23 -8.33 -14.00
C LYS A 106 15.55 -7.71 -12.63
N GLY A 107 14.59 -7.03 -12.03
CA GLY A 107 14.74 -6.40 -10.72
C GLY A 107 15.50 -5.08 -10.75
N THR A 108 15.66 -4.43 -11.90
CA THR A 108 16.43 -3.18 -12.03
C THR A 108 15.60 -1.94 -12.29
N LEU A 109 14.32 -2.11 -12.68
CA LEU A 109 13.43 -0.98 -12.97
C LEU A 109 13.29 -0.09 -11.74
N ASP A 110 13.64 1.19 -11.90
CA ASP A 110 13.69 2.16 -10.80
C ASP A 110 12.54 3.17 -10.80
N LYS A 111 11.71 3.21 -11.84
CA LYS A 111 10.53 4.07 -11.88
C LYS A 111 9.51 3.56 -12.89
N PHE A 112 8.26 3.99 -12.71
CA PHE A 112 7.29 3.95 -13.78
C PHE A 112 7.33 5.23 -14.62
N LYS A 113 6.87 5.14 -15.86
CA LYS A 113 6.82 6.28 -16.79
C LYS A 113 5.93 7.42 -16.28
N THR A 114 4.95 7.09 -15.45
CA THR A 114 3.92 8.00 -14.93
C THR A 114 4.33 8.75 -13.66
N SER A 115 5.62 8.76 -13.32
CA SER A 115 6.13 9.38 -12.09
C SER A 115 7.39 10.21 -12.35
N TRP A 116 7.58 11.30 -11.62
CA TRP A 116 8.82 12.07 -11.62
C TRP A 116 9.90 11.45 -10.75
N SER A 117 9.50 10.80 -9.66
CA SER A 117 10.40 10.11 -8.76
C SER A 117 11.03 8.89 -9.41
N TYR A 118 12.24 8.56 -8.96
CA TYR A 118 12.88 7.29 -9.22
C TYR A 118 13.50 6.74 -7.94
N HIS A 119 13.44 5.42 -7.79
CA HIS A 119 13.77 4.76 -6.55
C HIS A 119 15.27 4.55 -6.43
N ARG A 120 15.81 4.90 -5.26
CA ARG A 120 17.22 4.71 -4.93
C ARG A 120 17.37 4.09 -3.55
N ASP A 121 18.56 3.60 -3.31
CA ASP A 121 19.00 3.07 -2.04
C ASP A 121 20.47 3.45 -1.89
N TYR A 122 20.86 3.77 -0.65
CA TYR A 122 22.21 4.17 -0.30
C TYR A 122 22.69 3.33 0.88
N PRO A 123 24.02 3.23 1.11
CA PRO A 123 24.55 2.61 2.30
C PRO A 123 24.00 3.26 3.58
N GLU A 124 23.90 2.46 4.65
CA GLU A 124 23.53 2.95 5.99
C GLU A 124 24.42 4.15 6.39
N GLY A 125 23.80 5.20 6.94
CA GLY A 125 24.50 6.42 7.35
C GLY A 125 24.85 7.40 6.23
N ASP A 126 24.58 7.09 4.95
CA ASP A 126 24.74 8.07 3.87
C ASP A 126 23.70 9.20 4.05
N PRO A 127 24.08 10.49 3.98
CA PRO A 127 23.12 11.60 4.12
C PRO A 127 22.05 11.64 3.03
N ARG A 128 22.22 10.88 1.93
CA ARG A 128 21.23 10.73 0.85
C ARG A 128 20.24 9.59 1.09
N SER A 129 20.42 8.82 2.17
CA SER A 129 19.62 7.62 2.46
C SER A 129 18.13 7.91 2.38
N LEU A 130 17.44 7.04 1.66
CA LEU A 130 15.99 7.10 1.46
C LEU A 130 15.26 6.08 2.34
N HIS A 131 16.00 5.21 3.03
CA HIS A 131 15.51 4.21 3.98
C HIS A 131 16.10 4.55 5.34
N VAL A 132 15.42 5.42 6.09
CA VAL A 132 15.96 6.00 7.33
C VAL A 132 15.27 5.39 8.54
N PHE A 133 16.05 4.74 9.41
CA PHE A 133 15.54 4.18 10.66
C PHE A 133 15.42 5.25 11.75
N GLY A 134 14.19 5.43 12.24
CA GLY A 134 13.91 6.10 13.49
C GLY A 134 13.89 5.13 14.66
N GLU A 135 13.57 5.63 15.86
CA GLU A 135 13.49 4.79 17.07
C GLU A 135 12.48 3.65 16.91
N ASN A 136 11.35 3.94 16.26
CA ASN A 136 10.19 3.06 16.16
C ASN A 136 9.68 2.82 14.72
N THR A 137 10.39 3.33 13.71
CA THR A 137 9.90 3.33 12.31
C THR A 137 11.03 3.17 11.31
N LEU A 138 10.67 2.75 10.10
CA LEU A 138 11.43 3.00 8.88
C LEU A 138 10.73 4.10 8.09
N THR A 139 11.46 5.11 7.65
CA THR A 139 10.92 6.15 6.76
C THR A 139 11.47 5.96 5.34
N LEU A 140 10.57 5.82 4.37
CA LEU A 140 10.89 6.00 2.96
C LEU A 140 10.84 7.51 2.66
N LYS A 141 11.95 8.09 2.25
CA LYS A 141 12.05 9.54 2.00
C LYS A 141 11.93 9.87 0.53
N GLY A 142 11.24 10.96 0.22
CA GLY A 142 11.41 11.72 -1.02
C GLY A 142 12.43 12.85 -0.88
N ARG A 143 13.25 13.10 -1.90
CA ARG A 143 14.18 14.24 -1.97
C ARG A 143 14.47 14.72 -3.39
N ILE A 144 14.91 15.96 -3.51
CA ILE A 144 15.47 16.52 -4.74
C ILE A 144 17.00 16.36 -4.68
N PRO A 145 17.61 15.47 -5.49
CA PRO A 145 19.06 15.38 -5.57
C PRO A 145 19.68 16.65 -6.20
N PRO A 146 21.00 16.87 -6.08
CA PRO A 146 21.69 17.92 -6.81
C PRO A 146 21.39 17.85 -8.32
N GLY A 147 20.93 18.96 -8.90
CA GLY A 147 20.50 19.04 -10.31
C GLY A 147 19.11 18.47 -10.60
N GLY A 148 18.39 17.99 -9.58
CA GLY A 148 17.00 17.54 -9.66
C GLY A 148 15.99 18.69 -9.80
N GLY A 149 14.73 18.40 -9.49
CA GLY A 149 13.63 19.37 -9.49
C GLY A 149 12.25 18.71 -9.64
N LEU A 150 11.21 19.53 -9.73
CA LEU A 150 9.83 19.08 -9.99
C LEU A 150 9.64 18.75 -11.48
N ARG A 151 10.22 17.63 -11.92
CA ARG A 151 10.25 17.17 -13.31
C ARG A 151 10.58 15.68 -13.37
N ASP A 152 10.38 15.07 -14.54
CA ASP A 152 10.81 13.69 -14.77
C ASP A 152 12.26 13.45 -14.36
N ARG A 153 12.46 12.36 -13.59
CA ARG A 153 13.73 11.98 -12.94
C ARG A 153 14.38 13.09 -12.11
N GLY A 154 13.58 14.01 -11.58
CA GLY A 154 14.05 15.12 -10.77
C GLY A 154 13.96 14.87 -9.26
N ILE A 155 13.36 13.76 -8.84
CA ILE A 155 13.11 13.41 -7.43
C ILE A 155 13.61 11.98 -7.20
N GLU A 156 14.33 11.76 -6.10
CA GLU A 156 14.67 10.42 -5.61
C GLU A 156 13.69 10.03 -4.51
N SER A 157 13.26 8.76 -4.46
CA SER A 157 12.43 8.27 -3.37
C SER A 157 12.72 6.82 -2.96
N GLY A 158 12.15 6.39 -1.83
CA GLY A 158 12.30 5.04 -1.30
C GLY A 158 11.23 4.08 -1.81
N LEU A 159 11.64 2.84 -2.03
CA LEU A 159 10.75 1.71 -2.32
C LEU A 159 11.17 0.49 -1.50
N LEU A 160 10.20 -0.33 -1.11
CA LEU A 160 10.39 -1.67 -0.58
C LEU A 160 9.67 -2.68 -1.47
N ARG A 161 10.38 -3.71 -1.92
CA ARG A 161 9.81 -4.90 -2.53
C ARG A 161 10.17 -6.10 -1.68
N ALA A 162 9.19 -6.77 -1.09
CA ALA A 162 9.44 -7.93 -0.25
C ALA A 162 10.00 -9.10 -1.08
N LYS A 163 10.96 -9.83 -0.50
CA LYS A 163 11.41 -11.12 -1.07
C LYS A 163 10.51 -12.28 -0.66
N PHE A 164 9.76 -12.14 0.43
CA PHE A 164 8.78 -13.13 0.85
C PHE A 164 7.54 -13.02 -0.06
N PRO A 165 7.12 -14.11 -0.73
CA PRO A 165 5.94 -14.07 -1.58
C PRO A 165 4.66 -14.03 -0.75
N MET A 166 3.71 -13.21 -1.18
CA MET A 166 2.34 -13.20 -0.67
C MET A 166 1.50 -14.19 -1.48
N GLU A 167 0.58 -14.89 -0.82
CA GLU A 167 -0.28 -15.87 -1.47
C GLU A 167 -1.74 -15.69 -1.06
N PRO A 168 -2.69 -16.12 -1.91
CA PRO A 168 -4.09 -16.25 -1.53
C PRO A 168 -4.27 -17.00 -0.20
N GLY A 169 -5.11 -16.47 0.69
CA GLY A 169 -5.36 -16.98 2.05
C GLY A 169 -4.51 -16.31 3.14
N MET A 170 -3.65 -15.36 2.77
CA MET A 170 -2.92 -14.52 3.73
C MET A 170 -3.73 -13.29 4.14
N TYR A 171 -3.49 -12.81 5.36
CA TYR A 171 -3.87 -11.49 5.83
C TYR A 171 -2.62 -10.62 5.86
N ILE A 172 -2.66 -9.45 5.21
CA ILE A 172 -1.51 -8.57 5.02
C ILE A 172 -1.86 -7.20 5.58
N GLU A 173 -0.99 -6.64 6.42
CA GLU A 173 -1.25 -5.39 7.12
C GLU A 173 0.01 -4.53 7.18
N MET A 174 -0.17 -3.22 7.03
CA MET A 174 0.85 -2.22 7.29
C MET A 174 0.30 -1.12 8.18
N ARG A 175 1.08 -0.70 9.18
CA ARG A 175 0.81 0.52 9.94
C ARG A 175 1.77 1.61 9.50
N ALA A 176 1.24 2.72 9.00
CA ALA A 176 2.05 3.81 8.45
C ALA A 176 1.38 5.19 8.59
N ARG A 177 2.23 6.22 8.57
CA ARG A 177 1.86 7.61 8.31
C ARG A 177 2.39 7.98 6.92
N LEU A 178 1.50 8.43 6.06
CA LEU A 178 1.76 8.61 4.64
C LEU A 178 2.43 9.97 4.34
N PRO A 179 3.10 10.13 3.19
CA PRO A 179 3.52 11.44 2.72
C PRO A 179 2.30 12.30 2.40
N GLY A 180 2.48 13.62 2.33
CA GLY A 180 1.49 14.60 1.92
C GLY A 180 2.05 15.61 0.91
N GLY A 181 1.24 16.61 0.59
CA GLY A 181 1.54 17.59 -0.45
C GLY A 181 0.99 17.17 -1.82
N VAL A 182 0.81 18.16 -2.70
CA VAL A 182 0.29 17.91 -4.04
C VAL A 182 1.32 17.12 -4.86
N GLY A 183 0.85 16.10 -5.59
CA GLY A 183 1.65 15.27 -6.49
C GLY A 183 2.23 14.02 -5.85
N VAL A 184 2.00 13.75 -4.55
CA VAL A 184 2.43 12.48 -3.93
C VAL A 184 1.44 11.36 -4.20
N TRP A 185 1.97 10.14 -4.35
CA TRP A 185 1.26 8.88 -4.62
C TRP A 185 1.88 7.74 -3.82
N PRO A 186 1.66 7.73 -2.49
CA PRO A 186 2.03 6.57 -1.71
C PRO A 186 1.15 5.39 -2.11
N ASN A 187 1.78 4.27 -2.38
CA ASN A 187 1.11 3.03 -2.78
C ASN A 187 1.60 1.86 -1.93
N PHE A 188 0.68 0.93 -1.73
CA PHE A 188 0.90 -0.34 -1.05
C PHE A 188 0.11 -1.42 -1.79
N TRP A 189 0.80 -2.34 -2.46
CA TRP A 189 0.14 -3.20 -3.45
C TRP A 189 0.84 -4.54 -3.62
N LEU A 190 0.11 -5.43 -4.26
CA LEU A 190 0.51 -6.77 -4.66
C LEU A 190 0.54 -6.83 -6.18
N GLU A 191 1.68 -7.21 -6.73
CA GLU A 191 1.84 -7.41 -8.17
C GLU A 191 2.28 -8.85 -8.44
N GLN A 192 1.82 -9.39 -9.56
CA GLN A 192 2.21 -10.71 -10.03
C GLN A 192 3.72 -10.85 -10.18
N GLY A 193 4.23 -11.99 -9.70
CA GLY A 193 5.60 -12.40 -9.88
C GLY A 193 6.36 -12.50 -8.56
N ILE A 194 7.36 -13.39 -8.50
CA ILE A 194 8.14 -13.66 -7.29
C ILE A 194 9.63 -13.83 -7.60
N GLU A 195 10.46 -13.55 -6.60
CA GLU A 195 11.89 -13.86 -6.61
C GLU A 195 12.11 -15.18 -5.87
N HIS A 196 12.68 -16.16 -6.54
CA HIS A 196 13.00 -17.46 -5.96
C HIS A 196 14.32 -17.39 -5.17
N PRO A 197 14.55 -18.32 -4.21
CA PRO A 197 15.79 -18.35 -3.42
C PRO A 197 17.09 -18.46 -4.25
N ASP A 198 17.02 -19.01 -5.46
CA ASP A 198 18.15 -19.10 -6.40
C ASP A 198 18.38 -17.81 -7.21
N GLY A 199 17.64 -16.74 -6.91
CA GLY A 199 17.70 -15.45 -7.59
C GLY A 199 16.96 -15.39 -8.92
N LYS A 200 16.30 -16.47 -9.35
CA LYS A 200 15.42 -16.41 -10.52
C LYS A 200 14.19 -15.59 -10.20
N ILE A 201 13.79 -14.76 -11.17
CA ILE A 201 12.55 -13.99 -11.10
C ILE A 201 11.54 -14.64 -12.03
N THR A 202 10.37 -14.96 -11.50
CA THR A 202 9.19 -15.23 -12.30
C THR A 202 8.41 -13.93 -12.44
N VAL A 203 8.56 -13.31 -13.60
CA VAL A 203 7.62 -12.33 -14.15
C VAL A 203 7.07 -12.94 -15.42
N HIS A 204 5.92 -12.47 -15.90
CA HIS A 204 5.33 -12.67 -17.23
C HIS A 204 3.99 -13.39 -17.24
N SER A 205 2.98 -12.63 -17.62
CA SER A 205 1.93 -13.07 -18.55
C SER A 205 1.29 -11.83 -19.17
N LYS A 206 0.64 -11.97 -20.34
CA LYS A 206 -0.28 -10.94 -20.87
C LYS A 206 -1.50 -10.78 -19.96
N VAL A 207 -1.75 -11.80 -19.15
CA VAL A 207 -2.76 -11.86 -18.11
C VAL A 207 -2.04 -11.62 -16.78
N MET A 208 -2.09 -10.38 -16.28
CA MET A 208 -1.36 -9.99 -15.08
C MET A 208 -2.34 -9.67 -13.96
N SER A 209 -2.09 -10.26 -12.79
CA SER A 209 -2.86 -9.95 -11.59
C SER A 209 -2.20 -8.86 -10.75
N GLU A 210 -3.04 -7.98 -10.20
CA GLU A 210 -2.63 -6.83 -9.40
C GLU A 210 -3.73 -6.47 -8.40
N ILE A 211 -3.35 -6.24 -7.14
CA ILE A 211 -4.24 -5.80 -6.07
C ILE A 211 -3.57 -4.63 -5.35
N ASP A 212 -4.20 -3.46 -5.44
CA ASP A 212 -3.77 -2.30 -4.67
C ASP A 212 -4.44 -2.33 -3.30
N ILE A 213 -3.67 -2.62 -2.24
CA ILE A 213 -4.16 -2.53 -0.85
C ILE A 213 -4.55 -1.08 -0.59
N PHE A 214 -3.73 -0.14 -1.05
CA PHE A 214 -4.18 1.21 -1.33
C PHE A 214 -3.30 1.92 -2.36
N GLU A 215 -3.92 2.93 -2.95
CA GLU A 215 -3.26 4.07 -3.58
C GLU A 215 -3.90 5.36 -3.04
N PHE A 216 -3.08 6.40 -2.83
CA PHE A 216 -3.60 7.74 -2.57
C PHE A 216 -3.21 8.70 -3.69
N PHE A 217 -4.16 9.53 -4.12
CA PHE A 217 -3.97 10.46 -5.22
C PHE A 217 -4.08 11.92 -4.77
N ASN A 218 -2.94 12.52 -4.44
CA ASN A 218 -2.86 13.91 -4.01
C ASN A 218 -2.71 14.88 -5.20
N TRP A 219 -3.52 14.75 -6.25
CA TRP A 219 -3.51 15.69 -7.38
C TRP A 219 -4.62 16.74 -7.26
N ASP A 220 -4.85 17.52 -8.32
CA ASP A 220 -5.92 18.55 -8.36
C ASP A 220 -5.87 19.56 -7.22
N GLY A 221 -4.67 19.87 -6.71
CA GLY A 221 -4.51 20.80 -5.60
C GLY A 221 -4.96 20.23 -4.25
N ARG A 222 -5.00 18.90 -4.10
CA ARG A 222 -5.26 18.21 -2.83
C ARG A 222 -3.94 17.90 -2.12
N PRO A 223 -3.51 18.70 -1.13
CA PRO A 223 -2.27 18.41 -0.40
C PRO A 223 -2.45 17.41 0.74
N GLU A 224 -3.69 17.10 1.12
CA GLU A 224 -4.01 16.19 2.22
C GLU A 224 -4.19 14.76 1.69
N THR A 225 -3.63 13.79 2.41
CA THR A 225 -3.61 12.38 2.00
C THR A 225 -4.83 11.68 2.55
N ARG A 226 -5.98 11.95 1.92
CA ARG A 226 -7.32 11.54 2.42
C ARG A 226 -8.06 10.61 1.48
N ILE A 227 -7.76 10.71 0.19
CA ILE A 227 -8.50 10.05 -0.88
C ILE A 227 -7.84 8.71 -1.17
N ILE A 228 -8.42 7.65 -0.62
CA ILE A 228 -7.96 6.28 -0.81
C ILE A 228 -8.64 5.65 -2.04
N VAL A 229 -7.88 4.86 -2.77
CA VAL A 229 -8.33 3.99 -3.85
C VAL A 229 -7.85 2.56 -3.57
N CYS A 230 -8.72 1.59 -3.86
CA CYS A 230 -8.47 0.16 -3.65
C CYS A 230 -8.86 -0.61 -4.92
N ASN A 231 -7.91 -0.79 -5.83
CA ASN A 231 -8.16 -1.35 -7.14
C ASN A 231 -7.71 -2.82 -7.25
N THR A 232 -8.29 -3.48 -8.24
CA THR A 232 -7.78 -4.72 -8.81
C THR A 232 -7.59 -4.46 -10.30
N HIS A 233 -6.43 -4.76 -10.86
CA HIS A 233 -6.20 -4.58 -12.30
C HIS A 233 -6.23 -5.94 -13.02
N PRO A 234 -7.27 -6.20 -13.85
CA PRO A 234 -7.40 -7.44 -14.60
C PRO A 234 -6.73 -7.32 -15.97
N TRP A 235 -5.40 -7.16 -15.99
CA TRP A 235 -4.66 -7.04 -17.23
C TRP A 235 -4.82 -8.31 -18.08
N GLY A 236 -5.01 -8.17 -19.39
CA GLY A 236 -5.29 -9.31 -20.27
C GLY A 236 -6.78 -9.66 -20.40
N GLY A 237 -7.66 -8.90 -19.74
CA GLY A 237 -9.11 -8.95 -19.91
C GLY A 237 -9.82 -9.46 -18.66
N LYS A 238 -10.96 -8.84 -18.33
CA LYS A 238 -11.76 -9.15 -17.14
C LYS A 238 -12.13 -10.64 -17.03
N GLU A 239 -12.34 -11.32 -18.15
CA GLU A 239 -12.74 -12.73 -18.20
C GLU A 239 -11.65 -13.64 -17.62
N ALA A 240 -10.38 -13.29 -17.83
CA ALA A 240 -9.25 -14.03 -17.29
C ALA A 240 -9.14 -13.95 -15.76
N HIS A 241 -9.81 -12.96 -15.15
CA HIS A 241 -9.84 -12.69 -13.71
C HIS A 241 -11.22 -12.92 -13.10
N GLY A 242 -12.06 -13.75 -13.74
CA GLY A 242 -13.37 -14.12 -13.19
C GLY A 242 -14.45 -13.04 -13.33
N ASN A 243 -14.29 -12.08 -14.24
CA ASN A 243 -15.14 -10.89 -14.37
C ASN A 243 -15.25 -10.12 -13.05
N PRO A 244 -14.19 -9.38 -12.65
CA PRO A 244 -14.16 -8.74 -11.36
C PRO A 244 -15.31 -7.77 -11.13
N HIS A 245 -15.88 -7.83 -9.94
CA HIS A 245 -16.97 -6.96 -9.49
C HIS A 245 -16.99 -6.87 -7.97
N ASP A 246 -17.50 -5.75 -7.45
CA ASP A 246 -17.59 -5.56 -6.00
C ASP A 246 -18.78 -6.32 -5.45
N ILE A 247 -18.53 -7.12 -4.42
CA ILE A 247 -19.56 -7.77 -3.59
C ILE A 247 -20.16 -6.73 -2.64
N PHE A 248 -19.30 -5.91 -2.04
CA PHE A 248 -19.69 -4.67 -1.38
C PHE A 248 -18.59 -3.62 -1.53
N THR A 249 -18.95 -2.35 -1.46
CA THR A 249 -17.98 -1.26 -1.41
C THR A 249 -18.58 -0.03 -0.72
N THR A 250 -17.76 0.69 0.04
CA THR A 250 -18.05 2.03 0.54
C THR A 250 -17.42 3.11 -0.35
N LEU A 251 -16.67 2.73 -1.39
CA LEU A 251 -16.07 3.68 -2.32
C LEU A 251 -17.13 4.17 -3.32
N GLU A 252 -17.06 5.45 -3.65
CA GLU A 252 -18.01 6.13 -4.53
C GLU A 252 -17.47 6.23 -5.95
N ASP A 253 -18.37 6.14 -6.94
CA ASP A 253 -18.02 6.36 -8.35
C ASP A 253 -17.53 7.79 -8.56
N ALA A 254 -16.32 7.92 -9.09
CA ALA A 254 -15.77 9.20 -9.49
C ALA A 254 -15.12 9.16 -10.86
N LYS A 255 -14.73 10.34 -11.35
CA LYS A 255 -14.34 10.60 -12.74
C LYS A 255 -13.29 9.64 -13.31
N TYR A 256 -12.31 9.23 -12.52
CA TYR A 256 -11.19 8.41 -12.98
C TYR A 256 -11.22 6.98 -12.41
N GLU A 257 -11.67 6.83 -11.16
CA GLU A 257 -11.86 5.55 -10.49
C GLU A 257 -12.72 5.73 -9.23
N ARG A 258 -13.13 4.62 -8.62
CA ARG A 258 -13.83 4.62 -7.35
C ARG A 258 -12.87 4.98 -6.22
N HIS A 259 -13.27 5.91 -5.34
CA HIS A 259 -12.45 6.33 -4.20
C HIS A 259 -13.30 6.60 -2.96
N LEU A 260 -12.64 6.82 -1.84
CA LEU A 260 -13.26 7.24 -0.59
C LEU A 260 -12.43 8.37 0.04
N ASP A 261 -13.09 9.45 0.48
CA ASP A 261 -12.48 10.35 1.46
C ASP A 261 -12.60 9.72 2.85
N LEU A 262 -11.46 9.37 3.46
CA LEU A 262 -11.42 8.70 4.76
C LEU A 262 -11.95 9.56 5.92
N GLY A 263 -12.14 10.86 5.72
CA GLY A 263 -12.54 11.79 6.78
C GLY A 263 -11.36 12.38 7.55
N PHE A 264 -10.15 11.82 7.40
CA PHE A 264 -8.91 12.24 8.07
C PHE A 264 -7.71 12.21 7.11
N ASP A 265 -6.69 13.01 7.41
CA ASP A 265 -5.46 13.11 6.62
C ASP A 265 -4.41 12.11 7.13
N CYS A 266 -4.16 11.05 6.34
CA CYS A 266 -3.20 10.00 6.65
C CYS A 266 -1.74 10.48 6.69
N SER A 267 -1.46 11.76 6.36
CA SER A 267 -0.15 12.37 6.59
C SER A 267 0.06 12.89 8.00
N LYS A 268 -0.98 12.94 8.85
CA LYS A 268 -0.91 13.44 10.22
C LYS A 268 -0.62 12.35 11.24
N ASP A 269 -1.27 11.21 11.09
CA ASP A 269 -1.25 10.13 12.07
C ASP A 269 -1.00 8.77 11.43
N PHE A 270 -0.67 7.79 12.27
CA PHE A 270 -0.47 6.41 11.83
C PHE A 270 -1.81 5.69 11.76
N HIS A 271 -2.07 5.08 10.60
CA HIS A 271 -3.24 4.24 10.35
C HIS A 271 -2.81 2.85 9.91
N VAL A 272 -3.73 1.90 10.03
CA VAL A 272 -3.52 0.51 9.66
C VAL A 272 -4.27 0.22 8.36
N PHE A 273 -3.54 -0.19 7.34
CA PHE A 273 -4.07 -0.55 6.03
C PHE A 273 -3.87 -2.05 5.81
N ALA A 274 -4.93 -2.76 5.42
CA ALA A 274 -4.87 -4.21 5.32
C ALA A 274 -5.65 -4.79 4.15
N LEU A 275 -5.22 -5.99 3.75
CA LEU A 275 -5.90 -6.88 2.83
C LEU A 275 -6.07 -8.24 3.51
N ASP A 276 -7.31 -8.63 3.77
CA ASP A 276 -7.65 -10.02 4.02
C ASP A 276 -7.82 -10.70 2.66
N TRP A 277 -6.77 -11.37 2.19
CA TRP A 277 -6.74 -11.95 0.86
C TRP A 277 -7.45 -13.31 0.85
N VAL A 278 -8.75 -13.30 1.13
CA VAL A 278 -9.61 -14.47 0.94
C VAL A 278 -9.62 -14.79 -0.55
N LYS A 279 -9.07 -15.95 -0.92
CA LYS A 279 -8.68 -16.37 -2.27
C LYS A 279 -9.20 -15.53 -3.45
N ASP A 280 -10.47 -15.71 -3.82
CA ASP A 280 -11.10 -15.03 -4.97
C ASP A 280 -12.03 -13.87 -4.56
N GLU A 281 -12.04 -13.52 -3.27
CA GLU A 281 -12.90 -12.50 -2.67
C GLU A 281 -12.14 -11.62 -1.65
N PRO A 282 -11.02 -10.99 -2.05
CA PRO A 282 -10.23 -10.13 -1.16
C PRO A 282 -11.07 -9.04 -0.49
N ILE A 283 -10.72 -8.73 0.77
CA ILE A 283 -11.38 -7.70 1.58
C ILE A 283 -10.33 -6.65 1.97
N TRP A 284 -10.62 -5.39 1.68
CA TRP A 284 -9.78 -4.25 2.05
C TRP A 284 -10.25 -3.65 3.36
N LEU A 285 -9.30 -3.27 4.22
CA LEU A 285 -9.61 -2.68 5.51
C LEU A 285 -8.71 -1.47 5.81
N VAL A 286 -9.30 -0.49 6.49
CA VAL A 286 -8.57 0.61 7.14
C VAL A 286 -8.97 0.63 8.61
N ASP A 287 -7.97 0.65 9.49
CA ASP A 287 -8.13 0.59 10.95
C ASP A 287 -9.07 -0.55 11.40
N GLY A 288 -8.92 -1.71 10.76
CA GLY A 288 -9.72 -2.91 10.99
C GLY A 288 -11.17 -2.86 10.52
N LYS A 289 -11.60 -1.77 9.85
CA LYS A 289 -12.94 -1.62 9.27
C LYS A 289 -12.91 -2.00 7.78
N PRO A 290 -13.77 -2.92 7.32
CA PRO A 290 -13.86 -3.25 5.90
C PRO A 290 -14.35 -2.06 5.08
N LEU A 291 -13.65 -1.75 3.98
CA LEU A 291 -14.05 -0.74 3.00
C LEU A 291 -14.72 -1.36 1.78
N LYS A 292 -14.21 -2.51 1.34
CA LYS A 292 -14.56 -3.12 0.07
C LYS A 292 -14.31 -4.62 0.12
N GLN A 293 -15.12 -5.38 -0.60
CA GLN A 293 -14.82 -6.74 -1.00
C GLN A 293 -15.14 -6.92 -2.48
N THR A 294 -14.21 -7.53 -3.20
CA THR A 294 -14.29 -7.68 -4.65
C THR A 294 -14.15 -9.16 -4.98
N HIS A 295 -15.02 -9.68 -5.86
CA HIS A 295 -14.72 -10.93 -6.53
C HIS A 295 -13.61 -10.67 -7.56
N TYR A 296 -12.46 -11.34 -7.43
CA TYR A 296 -11.31 -11.19 -8.32
C TYR A 296 -10.47 -12.47 -8.31
N VAL A 297 -10.31 -13.11 -9.47
CA VAL A 297 -9.51 -14.33 -9.57
C VAL A 297 -8.05 -13.96 -9.86
N TRP A 298 -7.18 -14.28 -8.90
CA TRP A 298 -5.74 -14.19 -9.05
C TRP A 298 -5.20 -15.37 -9.86
N THR A 299 -4.34 -15.10 -10.84
CA THR A 299 -3.98 -16.07 -11.89
C THR A 299 -2.65 -16.78 -11.69
N GLU A 300 -1.83 -16.41 -10.69
CA GLU A 300 -0.49 -16.98 -10.46
C GLU A 300 -0.28 -17.54 -9.05
N PRO A 301 0.79 -18.32 -8.79
CA PRO A 301 1.03 -18.90 -7.46
C PRO A 301 1.23 -17.89 -6.32
N GLY A 302 1.70 -16.67 -6.62
CA GLY A 302 1.94 -15.66 -5.60
C GLY A 302 2.21 -14.26 -6.16
N ALA A 303 2.26 -13.30 -5.25
CA ALA A 303 2.56 -11.91 -5.50
C ALA A 303 3.82 -11.48 -4.75
N HIS A 304 4.48 -10.45 -5.25
CA HIS A 304 5.42 -9.68 -4.45
C HIS A 304 4.70 -8.48 -3.85
N LEU A 305 5.04 -8.15 -2.61
CA LEU A 305 4.53 -6.98 -1.90
C LEU A 305 5.41 -5.77 -2.20
N ILE A 306 4.78 -4.63 -2.52
CA ILE A 306 5.49 -3.40 -2.84
C ILE A 306 4.94 -2.26 -1.99
N VAL A 307 5.84 -1.46 -1.43
CA VAL A 307 5.55 -0.16 -0.82
C VAL A 307 6.41 0.86 -1.55
N ALA A 308 5.82 1.83 -2.22
CA ALA A 308 6.57 2.87 -2.90
C ALA A 308 6.09 4.27 -2.52
N ASP A 309 7.05 5.14 -2.24
CA ASP A 309 6.84 6.57 -2.11
C ASP A 309 6.96 7.21 -3.51
N THR A 310 5.89 7.13 -4.31
CA THR A 310 5.90 7.69 -5.67
C THR A 310 5.54 9.17 -5.62
N ILE A 311 6.30 10.01 -6.32
CA ILE A 311 6.14 11.47 -6.28
C ILE A 311 6.16 12.04 -7.72
N GLY A 312 5.25 12.97 -7.99
CA GLY A 312 5.07 13.65 -9.28
C GLY A 312 4.32 12.79 -10.29
N ILE A 313 3.02 12.60 -10.08
CA ILE A 313 2.14 11.72 -10.87
C ILE A 313 1.75 12.34 -12.21
N GLU A 314 2.14 11.74 -13.33
CA GLU A 314 1.88 12.30 -14.67
C GLU A 314 0.60 11.78 -15.36
N PHE A 315 -0.05 10.73 -14.85
CA PHE A 315 -1.20 10.15 -15.56
C PHE A 315 -2.50 10.93 -15.39
N ALA A 316 -2.59 11.80 -14.40
CA ALA A 316 -3.65 12.78 -14.33
C ALA A 316 -3.29 13.94 -15.26
N LYS A 317 -4.17 14.27 -16.21
CA LYS A 317 -4.09 15.51 -17.04
C LYS A 317 -4.22 16.80 -16.20
N ASP A 318 -4.06 16.66 -14.91
CA ASP A 318 -4.41 17.57 -13.85
C ASP A 318 -3.16 18.30 -13.36
N LYS A 319 -3.39 19.37 -12.60
CA LYS A 319 -2.42 20.44 -12.36
C LYS A 319 -1.37 20.02 -11.31
N LEU A 320 -0.37 19.24 -11.72
CA LEU A 320 0.91 19.16 -11.00
C LEU A 320 1.61 20.52 -10.87
N THR A 321 1.14 21.55 -11.59
CA THR A 321 1.62 22.93 -11.45
C THR A 321 1.46 23.51 -10.04
N GLN A 322 0.63 22.88 -9.19
CA GLN A 322 0.45 23.24 -7.78
C GLN A 322 1.41 22.50 -6.83
N MET A 323 2.20 21.55 -7.34
CA MET A 323 3.22 20.88 -6.55
C MET A 323 4.31 21.87 -6.13
N VAL A 324 4.75 21.76 -4.88
CA VAL A 324 5.83 22.57 -4.30
C VAL A 324 6.94 21.64 -3.84
N ALA A 325 8.19 22.08 -3.98
CA ALA A 325 9.36 21.38 -3.48
C ALA A 325 9.43 21.50 -1.95
N ASP A 326 8.75 20.60 -1.24
CA ASP A 326 8.70 20.53 0.22
C ASP A 326 8.98 19.10 0.67
N GLU A 327 10.27 18.74 0.69
CA GLU A 327 10.75 17.39 1.05
C GLU A 327 10.27 16.92 2.44
N LYS A 328 9.97 17.86 3.34
CA LYS A 328 9.46 17.54 4.69
C LYS A 328 8.08 16.89 4.67
N LYS A 329 7.34 17.01 3.56
CA LYS A 329 6.04 16.38 3.38
C LYS A 329 6.13 15.02 2.69
N TRP A 330 7.30 14.64 2.18
CA TRP A 330 7.47 13.43 1.38
C TRP A 330 8.03 12.26 2.20
N ASP A 331 7.87 12.30 3.53
CA ASP A 331 8.29 11.21 4.41
C ASP A 331 7.13 10.20 4.55
N TYR A 332 7.33 8.99 4.04
CA TYR A 332 6.44 7.84 4.23
C TYR A 332 6.96 6.98 5.39
N ALA A 333 6.40 7.19 6.58
CA ALA A 333 6.86 6.53 7.80
C ALA A 333 6.07 5.24 8.09
N ILE A 334 6.78 4.13 8.20
CA ILE A 334 6.23 2.79 8.39
C ILE A 334 6.64 2.28 9.78
N ASP A 335 5.65 1.91 10.58
CA ASP A 335 5.85 1.26 11.88
C ASP A 335 6.14 -0.23 11.69
N TYR A 336 5.22 -0.93 11.01
CA TYR A 336 5.39 -2.34 10.69
C TYR A 336 4.69 -2.73 9.40
N ILE A 337 5.13 -3.83 8.82
CA ILE A 337 4.41 -4.62 7.82
C ILE A 337 4.38 -6.08 8.32
N ARG A 338 3.20 -6.69 8.34
CA ARG A 338 3.01 -8.04 8.89
C ARG A 338 2.10 -8.85 7.99
N THR A 339 2.36 -10.16 7.95
CA THR A 339 1.50 -11.11 7.23
C THR A 339 1.23 -12.35 8.08
N TRP A 340 0.02 -12.85 7.98
CA TRP A 340 -0.45 -14.03 8.68
C TRP A 340 -1.15 -14.98 7.72
N LYS A 341 -1.17 -16.26 8.07
CA LYS A 341 -2.08 -17.24 7.47
C LYS A 341 -3.30 -17.38 8.37
N ARG A 342 -4.50 -17.28 7.80
CA ARG A 342 -5.72 -17.67 8.50
C ARG A 342 -5.70 -19.18 8.74
N LYS A 343 -5.91 -19.62 9.98
CA LYS A 343 -6.17 -21.03 10.25
C LYS A 343 -7.54 -21.34 9.68
N THR A 344 -7.61 -22.31 8.78
CA THR A 344 -8.89 -22.93 8.48
C THR A 344 -9.34 -23.64 9.75
N ASN A 345 -10.55 -23.34 10.23
CA ASN A 345 -11.19 -24.15 11.25
C ASN A 345 -11.37 -25.55 10.63
N GLY A 346 -10.39 -26.42 10.85
CA GLY A 346 -10.36 -27.77 10.31
C GLY A 346 -11.66 -28.46 10.64
N GLU A 347 -12.28 -29.01 9.59
CA GLU A 347 -13.10 -30.21 9.62
C GLU A 347 -13.31 -30.77 11.03
N LYS A 348 -14.48 -30.47 11.62
CA LYS A 348 -14.96 -31.22 12.79
C LYS A 348 -14.77 -32.70 12.46
N GLY A 349 -13.89 -33.36 13.21
CA GLY A 349 -13.40 -34.69 12.91
C GLY A 349 -14.52 -35.61 12.42
N LYS A 350 -14.40 -36.10 11.19
CA LYS A 350 -14.97 -37.38 10.84
C LYS A 350 -14.17 -38.42 11.61
N THR A 351 -14.54 -38.64 12.87
CA THR A 351 -14.20 -39.89 13.55
C THR A 351 -14.79 -41.00 12.69
N ASN A 352 -13.90 -41.78 12.07
CA ASN A 352 -14.23 -43.04 11.42
C ASN A 352 -14.94 -43.93 12.45
N LYS A 353 -16.28 -43.96 12.41
CA LYS A 353 -17.06 -45.07 12.95
C LYS A 353 -16.87 -46.26 12.00
N GLN A 354 -15.71 -46.89 12.03
CA GLN A 354 -15.53 -48.19 11.38
C GLN A 354 -14.71 -49.22 12.17
N ASP A 355 -14.17 -48.89 13.36
CA ASP A 355 -13.37 -49.84 14.15
C ASP A 355 -14.03 -50.41 15.42
N GLU A 356 -15.33 -50.22 15.62
CA GLU A 356 -16.09 -50.91 16.69
C GLU A 356 -17.17 -51.83 16.11
N LYS A 357 -16.76 -52.88 15.38
CA LYS A 357 -17.56 -54.12 15.25
C LYS A 357 -16.74 -55.30 14.71
N GLN A 358 -15.55 -55.52 15.25
CA GLN A 358 -14.81 -56.79 15.06
C GLN A 358 -14.05 -57.20 16.33
N LYS A 359 -14.70 -57.15 17.50
CA LYS A 359 -14.31 -57.93 18.68
C LYS A 359 -15.58 -58.34 19.43
N GLY A 360 -16.07 -59.54 19.10
CA GLY A 360 -17.29 -60.11 19.68
C GLY A 360 -17.68 -61.38 18.93
N ASN A 361 -16.78 -62.36 18.94
CA ASN A 361 -17.09 -63.79 18.78
C ASN A 361 -16.33 -64.54 19.86
#